data_AF-A0A0M8PYN0-F1
#
_entry.id   AF-A0A0M8PYN0-F1
#
_cell.length_a   1.000
_cell.length_b   1.000
_cell.length_c   1.000
_cell.angle_alpha   90.00
_cell.angle_beta   90.00
_cell.angle_gamma   90.00
#
_symmetry.space_group_name_H-M   'P 1'
#
loop_
_entity.id
_entity.type
_entity.pdbx_description
1 polymer ?
#
loop_
_entity_poly.entity_id
_entity_poly.type
_entity_poly.pdbx_seq_one_letter_code
_entity_poly.pdbx_strand_id
1 'polypeptide(L)'
;MKKKIIIFNLLFCIVVIFVNYNYFNSKSRNAIVYNYVENYIETNYGIGREDLKSEENNYRRGMGLFEIEVKDIVTKNHYFFEVDIRDDYSLIYIKDLTEVHRKNQAD
;
A
#
# COMPACT_ATOMS: atom_id res chain seq x y z
N MET A 1 41.56 -11.05 -16.12
CA MET A 1 40.76 -9.80 -16.22
C MET A 1 39.37 -10.04 -16.79
N LYS A 2 39.22 -10.64 -17.98
CA LYS A 2 37.91 -10.95 -18.61
C LYS A 2 36.94 -11.73 -17.70
N LYS A 3 37.39 -12.80 -17.02
CA LYS A 3 36.56 -13.58 -16.08
C LYS A 3 36.00 -12.75 -14.91
N LYS A 4 36.77 -11.79 -14.38
CA LYS A 4 36.32 -10.92 -13.28
C LYS A 4 35.20 -9.96 -13.72
N ILE A 5 35.31 -9.42 -14.94
CA ILE A 5 34.29 -8.55 -15.54
C ILE A 5 32.99 -9.34 -15.80
N ILE A 6 33.09 -10.59 -16.28
CA ILE A 6 31.91 -11.45 -16.49
C ILE A 6 31.18 -11.73 -15.16
N ILE A 7 31.93 -12.08 -14.11
CA ILE A 7 31.34 -12.34 -12.78
C ILE A 7 30.69 -11.07 -12.21
N PHE A 8 31.33 -9.91 -12.34
CA PHE A 8 30.76 -8.63 -11.92
C PHE A 8 29.46 -8.32 -12.66
N ASN A 9 29.44 -8.47 -13.99
CA ASN A 9 28.23 -8.24 -14.78
C ASN A 9 27.10 -9.20 -14.40
N LEU A 10 27.42 -10.47 -14.15
CA LEU A 10 26.44 -11.46 -13.70
C LEU A 10 25.83 -11.06 -12.34
N LEU A 11 26.67 -10.68 -11.37
CA LEU A 11 26.22 -10.21 -10.06
C LEU A 11 25.36 -8.96 -10.18
N PHE A 12 25.77 -8.01 -11.01
CA PHE A 12 25.00 -6.80 -11.29
C PHE A 12 23.62 -7.13 -11.86
N CYS A 13 23.53 -8.02 -12.84
CA CYS A 13 22.26 -8.46 -13.40
C CYS A 13 21.35 -9.11 -12.35
N ILE A 14 21.89 -9.98 -11.49
CA ILE A 14 21.12 -10.63 -10.41
C ILE A 14 20.56 -9.57 -9.44
N VAL A 15 21.38 -8.61 -9.02
CA VAL A 15 20.95 -7.52 -8.13
C VAL A 15 19.85 -6.69 -8.78
N VAL A 16 20.01 -6.32 -10.06
CA VAL A 16 19.01 -5.54 -10.79
C VAL A 16 17.68 -6.31 -10.88
N ILE A 17 17.70 -7.60 -11.21
CA ILE A 17 16.49 -8.43 -11.27
C ILE A 17 15.81 -8.47 -9.91
N PHE A 18 16.57 -8.70 -8.84
CA PHE A 18 16.02 -8.78 -7.49
C PHE A 18 15.40 -7.45 -7.04
N VAL A 19 16.09 -6.33 -7.26
CA VAL A 19 15.56 -4.99 -6.90
C VAL A 19 14.29 -4.68 -7.70
N ASN A 20 14.29 -4.93 -9.01
CA ASN A 20 13.09 -4.72 -9.83
C ASN A 20 11.92 -5.57 -9.35
N TYR A 21 12.14 -6.87 -9.13
CA TYR A 21 11.08 -7.77 -8.65
C TYR A 21 10.45 -7.27 -7.34
N ASN A 22 11.27 -6.89 -6.36
CA ASN A 22 10.77 -6.38 -5.09
C ASN A 22 10.06 -5.04 -5.23
N TYR A 23 10.58 -4.14 -6.09
CA TYR A 23 9.96 -2.85 -6.36
C TYR A 23 8.57 -3.02 -7.00
N PHE A 24 8.47 -3.86 -8.05
CA PHE A 24 7.19 -4.15 -8.70
C PHE A 24 6.20 -4.78 -7.73
N ASN A 25 6.61 -5.80 -6.97
CA ASN A 25 5.74 -6.44 -5.97
C ASN A 25 5.23 -5.43 -4.92
N SER A 26 6.10 -4.55 -4.42
CA SER A 26 5.71 -3.50 -3.47
C SER A 26 4.69 -2.53 -4.06
N LYS A 27 4.92 -2.05 -5.29
CA LYS A 27 3.98 -1.15 -5.98
C LYS A 27 2.64 -1.81 -6.27
N SER A 28 2.65 -3.06 -6.71
CA SER A 28 1.44 -3.84 -6.96
C SER A 28 0.63 -4.02 -5.68
N ARG A 29 1.26 -4.39 -4.56
CA ARG A 29 0.57 -4.53 -3.27
C ARG A 29 -0.07 -3.22 -2.82
N ASN A 30 0.66 -2.09 -2.90
CA ASN A 30 0.11 -0.79 -2.53
C ASN A 30 -1.13 -0.42 -3.37
N ALA A 31 -1.09 -0.66 -4.69
CA ALA A 31 -2.21 -0.38 -5.57
C ALA A 31 -3.44 -1.25 -5.25
N ILE A 32 -3.23 -2.54 -4.97
CA ILE A 32 -4.31 -3.46 -4.58
C ILE A 32 -4.93 -3.07 -3.24
N VAL A 33 -4.10 -2.77 -2.24
CA VAL A 33 -4.56 -2.30 -0.91
C VAL A 33 -5.41 -1.05 -1.06
N TYR A 34 -4.94 -0.08 -1.84
CA TYR A 34 -5.70 1.14 -2.09
C TYR A 34 -7.04 0.86 -2.77
N ASN A 35 -7.08 -0.05 -3.76
CA ASN A 35 -8.32 -0.45 -4.41
C ASN A 35 -9.34 -1.07 -3.43
N TYR A 36 -8.88 -1.94 -2.52
CA TYR A 36 -9.78 -2.49 -1.47
C TYR A 36 -10.35 -1.40 -0.57
N VAL A 37 -9.53 -0.40 -0.21
CA VAL A 37 -9.98 0.72 0.62
C VAL A 37 -10.94 1.64 -0.12
N GLU A 38 -10.67 1.98 -1.37
CA GLU A 38 -11.60 2.76 -2.20
C GLU A 38 -12.97 2.08 -2.27
N ASN A 39 -13.00 0.78 -2.56
CA ASN A 39 -14.25 0.02 -2.64
C ASN A 39 -14.97 -0.01 -1.28
N TYR A 40 -14.22 -0.14 -0.18
CA TYR A 40 -14.77 -0.12 1.17
C TYR A 40 -15.39 1.25 1.47
N ILE A 41 -14.70 2.35 1.12
CA ILE A 41 -15.19 3.70 1.35
C ILE A 41 -16.44 3.96 0.52
N GLU A 42 -16.42 3.62 -0.77
CA GLU A 42 -17.58 3.75 -1.67
C GLU A 42 -18.80 3.01 -1.11
N THR A 43 -18.60 1.77 -0.65
CA THR A 43 -19.69 0.93 -0.13
C THR A 43 -20.24 1.42 1.20
N ASN A 44 -19.38 1.85 2.13
CA ASN A 44 -19.80 2.15 3.52
C ASN A 44 -20.09 3.63 3.77
N TYR A 45 -19.47 4.53 3.01
CA TYR A 45 -19.61 5.98 3.15
C TYR A 45 -20.31 6.64 1.96
N GLY A 46 -20.52 5.93 0.85
CA GLY A 46 -21.21 6.46 -0.33
C GLY A 46 -20.42 7.52 -1.09
N ILE A 47 -19.09 7.51 -0.98
CA ILE A 47 -18.19 8.46 -1.63
C ILE A 47 -17.65 7.84 -2.92
N GLY A 48 -17.77 8.56 -4.04
CA GLY A 48 -17.25 8.11 -5.32
C GLY A 48 -15.75 7.90 -5.28
N ARG A 49 -15.27 6.83 -5.94
CA ARG A 49 -13.83 6.49 -5.95
C ARG A 49 -12.98 7.58 -6.61
N GLU A 50 -13.56 8.29 -7.57
CA GLU A 50 -12.96 9.44 -8.25
C GLU A 50 -12.64 10.61 -7.31
N ASP A 51 -13.33 10.68 -6.17
CA ASP A 51 -13.13 11.72 -5.16
C ASP A 51 -12.08 11.30 -4.11
N LEU A 52 -11.59 10.06 -4.18
CA LEU A 52 -10.63 9.52 -3.22
C LEU A 52 -9.21 9.65 -3.74
N LYS A 53 -8.30 9.98 -2.82
CA LYS A 53 -6.86 10.03 -3.09
C LYS A 53 -6.09 9.43 -1.92
N SER A 54 -5.18 8.50 -2.21
CA SER A 54 -4.22 8.01 -1.21
C SER A 54 -3.25 9.13 -0.83
N GLU A 55 -3.13 9.40 0.48
CA GLU A 55 -2.14 10.33 1.02
C GLU A 55 -0.93 9.58 1.56
N GLU A 56 -1.16 8.50 2.31
CA GLU A 56 -0.10 7.63 2.83
C GLU A 56 -0.48 6.15 2.66
N ASN A 57 0.49 5.29 2.32
CA ASN A 57 0.30 3.84 2.24
C ASN A 57 1.59 3.15 2.68
N ASN A 58 1.63 2.81 3.96
CA ASN A 58 2.80 2.27 4.64
C ASN A 58 2.63 0.77 4.89
N TYR A 59 3.50 -0.01 4.27
CA TYR A 59 3.63 -1.42 4.61
C TYR A 59 4.43 -1.59 5.91
N ARG A 60 3.74 -1.92 7.00
CA ARG A 60 4.35 -2.33 8.27
C ARG A 60 4.87 -3.76 8.16
N ARG A 61 6.05 -3.88 7.53
CA ARG A 61 6.73 -5.17 7.24
C ARG A 61 6.88 -6.11 8.45
N GLY A 62 6.98 -5.58 9.67
CA GLY A 62 7.07 -6.38 10.90
C GLY A 62 5.74 -6.97 11.38
N MET A 63 4.61 -6.43 10.92
CA MET A 63 3.26 -6.88 11.25
C MET A 63 2.56 -7.58 10.09
N GLY A 64 3.11 -7.47 8.86
CA GLY A 64 2.48 -8.01 7.65
C GLY A 64 1.31 -7.17 7.16
N LEU A 65 1.17 -5.93 7.64
CA LEU A 65 -0.03 -5.11 7.45
C LEU A 65 0.28 -3.83 6.69
N PHE A 66 -0.72 -3.31 5.99
CA PHE A 66 -0.69 -1.99 5.40
C PHE A 66 -1.51 -1.04 6.25
N GLU A 67 -0.93 0.11 6.57
CA GLU A 67 -1.67 1.26 7.06
C GLU A 67 -1.79 2.25 5.93
N ILE A 68 -3.02 2.69 5.67
CA ILE A 68 -3.31 3.55 4.55
C ILE A 68 -4.25 4.67 4.97
N GLU A 69 -3.87 5.87 4.56
CA GLU A 69 -4.65 7.07 4.69
C GLU A 69 -5.20 7.46 3.32
N VAL A 70 -6.51 7.66 3.27
CA VAL A 70 -7.24 8.08 2.09
C VAL A 70 -7.98 9.37 2.40
N LYS A 71 -7.86 10.34 1.50
CA LYS A 71 -8.49 11.64 1.60
C LYS A 71 -9.58 11.76 0.55
N ASP A 72 -10.76 12.18 0.97
CA ASP A 72 -11.78 12.70 0.08
C ASP A 72 -11.39 14.13 -0.33
N ILE A 73 -11.20 14.35 -1.62
CA ILE A 73 -10.73 15.62 -2.17
C ILE A 73 -11.82 16.70 -2.17
N VAL A 74 -13.10 16.32 -2.12
CA VAL A 74 -14.25 17.22 -2.10
C VAL A 74 -14.48 17.71 -0.68
N THR A 75 -14.69 16.79 0.26
CA THR A 75 -15.00 17.14 1.66
C THR A 75 -13.76 17.44 2.51
N LYS A 76 -12.57 17.08 2.01
CA LYS A 76 -11.29 17.11 2.74
C LYS A 76 -11.25 16.18 3.95
N ASN A 77 -12.20 15.24 4.07
CA ASN A 77 -12.19 14.24 5.13
C ASN A 77 -11.06 13.23 4.91
N HIS A 78 -10.45 12.82 6.02
CA HIS A 78 -9.41 11.81 6.06
C HIS A 78 -9.96 10.51 6.66
N TYR A 79 -9.59 9.39 6.05
CA TYR A 79 -9.99 8.04 6.43
C TYR A 79 -8.74 7.17 6.60
N PHE A 80 -8.72 6.38 7.66
CA PHE A 80 -7.55 5.61 8.06
C PHE A 80 -7.91 4.13 8.13
N PHE A 81 -7.11 3.28 7.49
CA PHE A 81 -7.36 1.86 7.43
C PHE A 81 -6.12 1.05 7.75
N GLU A 82 -6.37 -0.11 8.36
CA GLU A 82 -5.42 -1.21 8.44
C GLU A 82 -5.92 -2.33 7.52
N VAL A 83 -5.04 -2.81 6.63
CA VAL A 83 -5.38 -3.77 5.59
C VAL A 83 -4.35 -4.89 5.56
N ASP A 84 -4.84 -6.13 5.50
CA ASP A 84 -4.02 -7.32 5.34
C ASP A 84 -4.39 -8.06 4.05
N ILE A 85 -3.37 -8.42 3.28
CA ILE A 85 -3.52 -9.16 2.02
C ILE A 85 -2.55 -10.33 1.98
N ARG A 86 -2.99 -11.43 1.37
CA ARG A 86 -2.12 -12.59 1.09
C ARG A 86 -1.12 -12.27 -0.02
N ASP A 87 -0.14 -13.15 -0.18
CA ASP A 87 0.86 -13.05 -1.26
C ASP A 87 0.25 -13.14 -2.67
N ASP A 88 -0.93 -13.75 -2.81
CA ASP A 88 -1.71 -13.79 -4.05
C ASP A 88 -2.64 -12.57 -4.25
N TYR A 89 -2.47 -11.53 -3.43
CA TYR A 89 -3.24 -10.28 -3.44
C TYR A 89 -4.70 -10.39 -2.97
N SER A 90 -5.12 -11.54 -2.45
CA SER A 90 -6.45 -11.67 -1.85
C SER A 90 -6.54 -10.96 -0.50
N LEU A 91 -7.68 -10.29 -0.25
CA LEU A 91 -7.95 -9.61 1.01
C LEU A 91 -8.11 -10.63 2.15
N ILE A 92 -7.35 -10.43 3.24
CA ILE A 92 -7.54 -11.17 4.49
C ILE A 92 -8.51 -10.39 5.39
N TYR A 93 -8.20 -9.13 5.65
CA TYR A 93 -9.11 -8.23 6.35
C TYR A 93 -8.83 -6.76 6.01
N ILE A 94 -9.85 -5.94 6.27
CA ILE A 94 -9.80 -4.49 6.26
C ILE A 94 -10.46 -3.99 7.54
N LYS A 95 -9.80 -3.06 8.23
CA LYS A 95 -10.29 -2.47 9.47
C LYS A 95 -10.25 -0.95 9.36
N ASP A 96 -11.40 -0.33 9.58
CA ASP A 96 -11.54 1.11 9.66
C ASP A 96 -11.05 1.62 11.02
N LEU A 97 -10.07 2.53 10.99
CA LEU A 97 -9.46 3.18 12.13
C LEU A 97 -9.71 4.69 12.15
N THR A 98 -10.62 5.18 11.30
CA THR A 98 -10.86 6.61 11.11
C THR A 98 -11.29 7.31 12.41
N GLU A 99 -12.21 6.71 13.17
CA GLU A 99 -12.65 7.28 14.44
C GLU A 99 -11.55 7.30 15.51
N VAL A 100 -10.71 6.26 15.54
CA VAL A 100 -9.59 6.17 16.49
C VAL A 100 -8.59 7.29 16.21
N HIS A 101 -8.25 7.52 14.94
CA HIS A 101 -7.35 8.60 14.53
C HIS A 101 -7.94 9.99 14.78
N ARG A 102 -9.25 10.18 14.55
CA ARG A 102 -9.92 11.47 14.88
C ARG A 102 -9.84 11.80 16.36
N LYS A 103 -10.04 10.82 17.26
CA LYS A 103 -9.94 11.04 18.71
C LYS A 103 -8.53 11.44 19.12
N ASN A 104 -7.52 10.73 18.61
CA ASN A 104 -6.12 10.99 18.93
C ASN A 104 -5.58 12.34 18.40
N GLN A 105 -6.27 13.00 17.46
CA GLN A 105 -5.94 14.34 16.99
C GLN A 105 -6.64 15.47 17.76
N ALA A 106 -7.67 15.15 18.54
CA ALA A 106 -8.44 16.12 19.32
C ALA A 106 -7.94 16.27 20.77
N ASP A 107 -7.11 15.31 21.23
CA ASP A 107 -6.40 15.31 22.51
C ASP A 107 -4.96 15.85 22.35
#